data_AF-A0A6N1YHT5-F1
#
_entry.id   AF-A0A6N1YHT5-F1
#
_cell.length_a   1.000
_cell.length_b   1.000
_cell.length_c   1.000
_cell.angle_alpha   90.00
_cell.angle_beta   90.00
_cell.angle_gamma   90.00
#
_symmetry.space_group_name_H-M   'P 1'
#
loop_
_entity.id
_entity.type
_entity.pdbx_description
1 polymer ?
#
loop_
_entity_poly.entity_id
_entity_poly.type
_entity_poly.pdbx_seq_one_letter_code
_entity_poly.pdbx_strand_id
1 'polypeptide(L)'
;MIKNKKLAHCCALTLGLYSGLNQASENWSVQKQLNLPHWVTLKIDHRTRYEGYDSAFKKGQSGGDQVIAFRTNVFLGINYNNVELGTEFIDSRITLEGSNTPMSTSLINQTDLLQAYLAWQSSDLFNSGLKFKIKVGRQTMDVGSRRLIARNRFRNTINNFTGLDTTLSQGTWHWRNFVVLPVSRLPNNKASLRSGRTEFDQENFERILAGTFLSIKNLPLNSIAEQGNRI
;
A
#
# COMPACT_ATOMS: atom_id res chain seq x y z
N MET A 1 -23.76 22.34 -63.14
CA MET A 1 -22.96 22.81 -61.97
C MET A 1 -23.52 22.13 -60.72
N ILE A 2 -23.08 20.92 -60.33
CA ILE A 2 -21.89 20.60 -59.51
C ILE A 2 -21.99 21.29 -58.13
N LYS A 3 -22.62 20.62 -57.13
CA LYS A 3 -22.03 19.75 -56.08
C LYS A 3 -21.34 20.52 -54.94
N ASN A 4 -21.86 20.45 -53.70
CA ASN A 4 -21.32 19.55 -52.67
C ASN A 4 -22.03 19.70 -51.30
N LYS A 5 -22.57 18.58 -50.80
CA LYS A 5 -22.86 18.32 -49.39
C LYS A 5 -21.58 17.82 -48.72
N LYS A 6 -21.23 18.31 -47.53
CA LYS A 6 -20.28 17.73 -46.55
C LYS A 6 -20.52 18.41 -45.18
N LEU A 7 -20.38 17.79 -44.01
CA LEU A 7 -20.29 16.40 -43.57
C LEU A 7 -20.42 16.51 -42.04
N ALA A 8 -21.38 15.80 -41.42
CA ALA A 8 -21.42 15.66 -39.97
C ALA A 8 -20.15 14.94 -39.50
N HIS A 9 -19.48 15.46 -38.47
CA HIS A 9 -18.40 14.75 -37.77
C HIS A 9 -18.86 14.42 -36.36
N CYS A 10 -19.45 13.22 -36.22
CA CYS A 10 -19.45 12.45 -34.99
C CYS A 10 -17.99 12.10 -34.67
N CYS A 11 -17.42 12.64 -33.59
CA CYS A 11 -16.30 12.01 -32.90
C CYS A 11 -16.85 11.27 -31.67
N ALA A 12 -17.61 10.21 -31.92
CA ALA A 12 -17.79 9.16 -30.95
C ALA A 12 -16.50 8.33 -30.98
N LEU A 13 -15.56 8.63 -30.07
CA LEU A 13 -14.48 7.70 -29.74
C LEU A 13 -15.12 6.52 -29.01
N THR A 14 -15.54 5.54 -29.78
CA THR A 14 -15.88 4.22 -29.27
C THR A 14 -14.59 3.60 -28.71
N LEU A 15 -14.41 3.65 -27.39
CA LEU A 15 -13.53 2.75 -26.66
C LEU A 15 -14.10 1.32 -26.73
N GLY A 16 -14.12 0.75 -27.93
CA GLY A 16 -14.36 -0.65 -28.15
C GLY A 16 -13.06 -1.40 -27.98
N LEU A 17 -12.85 -2.01 -26.80
CA LEU A 17 -12.04 -3.21 -26.53
C LEU A 17 -12.01 -3.46 -25.00
N TYR A 18 -13.16 -3.79 -24.40
CA TYR A 18 -13.25 -4.10 -22.95
C TYR A 18 -13.95 -5.43 -22.64
N SER A 19 -13.84 -6.43 -23.52
CA SER A 19 -14.39 -7.77 -23.25
C SER A 19 -13.36 -8.90 -23.26
N GLY A 20 -12.08 -8.63 -23.53
CA GLY A 20 -11.03 -9.66 -23.62
C GLY A 20 -10.11 -9.82 -22.41
N LEU A 21 -10.04 -8.85 -21.49
CA LEU A 21 -9.07 -8.88 -20.38
C LEU A 21 -9.49 -9.76 -19.19
N ASN A 22 -10.78 -10.12 -19.08
CA ASN A 22 -11.26 -10.90 -17.94
C ASN A 22 -10.92 -12.40 -18.02
N GLN A 23 -10.67 -12.97 -19.21
CA GLN A 23 -10.29 -14.38 -19.34
C GLN A 23 -8.78 -14.63 -19.16
N ALA A 24 -7.93 -13.62 -19.34
CA ALA A 24 -6.49 -13.75 -19.14
C ALA A 24 -6.08 -13.75 -17.64
N SER A 25 -6.97 -13.32 -16.75
CA SER A 25 -6.65 -13.09 -15.33
C SER A 25 -6.80 -14.34 -14.45
N GLU A 26 -7.54 -15.37 -14.86
CA GLU A 26 -7.82 -16.50 -13.96
C GLU A 26 -6.61 -17.40 -13.70
N ASN A 27 -5.56 -17.33 -14.53
CA ASN A 27 -4.39 -18.21 -14.38
C ASN A 27 -3.02 -17.56 -14.57
N TRP A 28 -2.97 -16.32 -15.02
CA TRP A 28 -1.69 -15.64 -15.27
C TRP A 28 -1.11 -15.08 -13.98
N SER A 29 0.11 -15.47 -13.65
CA SER A 29 0.91 -14.83 -12.61
C SER A 29 2.36 -14.70 -13.05
N VAL A 30 3.01 -13.60 -12.67
CA VAL A 30 4.44 -13.38 -12.92
C VAL A 30 5.28 -14.54 -12.38
N GLN A 31 4.88 -15.09 -11.24
CA GLN A 31 5.55 -16.23 -10.62
C GLN A 31 5.53 -17.49 -11.50
N LYS A 32 4.38 -17.81 -12.12
CA LYS A 32 4.26 -18.94 -13.06
C LYS A 32 5.07 -18.70 -14.33
N GLN A 33 5.01 -17.48 -14.88
CA GLN A 33 5.71 -17.15 -16.13
C GLN A 33 7.24 -17.22 -15.99
N LEU A 34 7.76 -16.88 -14.81
CA LEU A 34 9.19 -16.92 -14.49
C LEU A 34 9.64 -18.28 -13.93
N ASN A 35 8.74 -19.27 -13.83
CA ASN A 35 9.01 -20.58 -13.23
C ASN A 35 9.71 -20.49 -11.87
N LEU A 36 9.28 -19.55 -11.01
CA LEU A 36 9.91 -19.37 -9.72
C LEU A 36 9.63 -20.57 -8.80
N PRO A 37 10.61 -20.99 -7.98
CA PRO A 37 10.38 -22.03 -6.99
C PRO A 37 9.22 -21.68 -6.04
N HIS A 38 8.52 -22.69 -5.51
CA HIS A 38 7.36 -22.45 -4.62
C HIS A 38 7.70 -21.65 -3.35
N TRP A 39 8.96 -21.66 -2.94
CA TRP A 39 9.47 -20.94 -1.77
C TRP A 39 9.81 -19.47 -2.09
N VAL A 40 9.83 -19.05 -3.35
CA VAL A 40 10.02 -17.67 -3.78
C VAL A 40 8.70 -17.08 -4.25
N THR A 41 8.36 -15.88 -3.78
CA THR A 41 7.20 -15.11 -4.24
C THR A 41 7.65 -13.79 -4.83
N LEU A 42 7.25 -13.49 -6.06
CA LEU A 42 7.42 -12.18 -6.69
C LEU A 42 6.05 -11.58 -7.00
N LYS A 43 5.81 -10.35 -6.56
CA LYS A 43 4.58 -9.59 -6.87
C LYS A 43 4.95 -8.22 -7.40
N ILE A 44 4.24 -7.79 -8.43
CA ILE A 44 4.34 -6.45 -9.00
C ILE A 44 2.93 -5.87 -9.01
N ASP A 45 2.73 -4.74 -8.34
CA ASP A 45 1.48 -3.98 -8.32
C ASP A 45 1.76 -2.61 -8.94
N HIS A 46 1.01 -2.24 -9.97
CA HIS A 46 1.11 -0.93 -10.59
C HIS A 46 -0.27 -0.26 -10.60
N ARG A 47 -0.30 1.02 -10.23
CA ARG A 47 -1.49 1.86 -10.26
C ARG A 47 -1.19 3.17 -10.96
N THR A 48 -2.03 3.50 -11.93
CA THR A 48 -2.15 4.85 -12.50
C THR A 48 -3.47 5.46 -12.04
N ARG A 49 -3.47 6.74 -11.66
CA ARG A 49 -4.67 7.48 -11.32
C ARG A 49 -4.61 8.89 -11.87
N TYR A 50 -5.65 9.33 -12.56
CA TYR A 50 -5.87 10.73 -12.91
C TYR A 50 -6.81 11.37 -11.88
N GLU A 51 -6.47 12.55 -11.38
CA GLU A 51 -7.28 13.37 -10.49
C GLU A 51 -7.32 14.79 -11.04
N GLY A 52 -8.47 15.46 -10.97
CA GLY A 52 -8.61 16.84 -11.40
C GLY A 52 -9.78 17.52 -10.71
N TYR A 53 -9.69 18.83 -10.59
CA TYR A 53 -10.77 19.68 -10.09
C TYR A 53 -10.72 21.03 -10.80
N ASP A 54 -11.87 21.71 -10.88
CA ASP A 54 -11.99 23.00 -11.58
C ASP A 54 -12.10 24.21 -10.62
N SER A 55 -12.52 23.98 -9.38
CA SER A 55 -12.68 25.03 -8.37
C SER A 55 -11.94 24.70 -7.09
N ALA A 56 -10.89 25.46 -6.80
CA ALA A 56 -10.13 25.33 -5.56
C ALA A 56 -10.94 25.82 -4.34
N PHE A 57 -11.20 24.94 -3.37
CA PHE A 57 -11.78 25.30 -2.07
C PHE A 57 -10.71 25.83 -1.09
N LYS A 58 -9.88 26.77 -1.54
CA LYS A 58 -8.80 27.36 -0.75
C LYS A 58 -8.78 28.88 -0.93
N LYS A 59 -8.71 29.61 0.19
CA LYS A 59 -8.66 31.08 0.19
C LYS A 59 -7.48 31.58 -0.67
N GLY A 60 -7.77 32.47 -1.61
CA GLY A 60 -6.75 33.08 -2.48
C GLY A 60 -6.27 32.20 -3.65
N GLN A 61 -6.90 31.05 -3.89
CA GLN A 61 -6.69 30.26 -5.09
C GLN A 61 -7.93 30.31 -5.98
N SER A 62 -7.73 30.59 -7.27
CA SER A 62 -8.76 30.51 -8.30
C SER A 62 -8.36 29.48 -9.36
N GLY A 63 -9.36 28.92 -10.05
CA GLY A 63 -9.18 27.91 -11.09
C GLY A 63 -9.01 26.48 -10.56
N GLY A 64 -8.65 25.60 -11.51
CA GLY A 64 -8.51 24.17 -11.30
C GLY A 64 -7.07 23.69 -11.19
N ASP A 65 -6.92 22.38 -11.01
CA ASP A 65 -5.65 21.66 -11.08
C ASP A 65 -5.89 20.21 -11.50
N GLN A 66 -4.84 19.55 -11.97
CA GLN A 66 -4.89 18.15 -12.36
C GLN A 66 -3.58 17.44 -12.00
N VAL A 67 -3.63 16.12 -11.90
CA VAL A 67 -2.46 15.29 -11.66
C VAL A 67 -2.70 13.87 -12.16
N ILE A 68 -1.65 13.25 -12.70
CA ILE A 68 -1.58 11.80 -12.87
C ILE A 68 -0.61 11.27 -11.84
N ALA A 69 -1.09 10.38 -10.97
CA ALA A 69 -0.31 9.70 -9.96
C ALA A 69 -0.01 8.26 -10.38
N PHE A 70 1.27 7.90 -10.31
CA PHE A 70 1.77 6.55 -10.51
C PHE A 70 2.25 5.97 -9.19
N ARG A 71 1.94 4.70 -8.95
CA ARG A 71 2.58 3.89 -7.92
C ARG A 71 2.94 2.52 -8.49
N THR A 72 4.19 2.12 -8.34
CA THR A 72 4.65 0.76 -8.61
C THR A 72 5.22 0.18 -7.33
N ASN A 73 4.80 -1.02 -6.98
CA ASN A 73 5.31 -1.80 -5.86
C ASN A 73 5.87 -3.11 -6.39
N VAL A 74 7.08 -3.47 -5.94
CA VAL A 74 7.72 -4.74 -6.27
C VAL A 74 8.07 -5.44 -4.97
N PHE A 75 7.44 -6.58 -4.72
CA PHE A 75 7.65 -7.40 -3.53
C PHE A 75 8.35 -8.70 -3.89
N LEU A 76 9.39 -9.04 -3.13
CA LEU A 76 10.06 -10.33 -3.15
C LEU A 76 9.98 -10.98 -1.76
N GLY A 77 9.52 -12.22 -1.71
CA GLY A 77 9.43 -13.02 -0.50
C GLY A 77 10.14 -14.36 -0.66
N ILE A 78 10.81 -14.80 0.40
CA ILE A 78 11.46 -16.11 0.52
C ILE A 78 10.86 -16.80 1.75
N ASN A 79 10.26 -17.98 1.56
CA ASN A 79 9.62 -18.75 2.61
C ASN A 79 10.30 -20.10 2.74
N TYR A 80 10.86 -20.39 3.92
CA TYR A 80 11.50 -21.67 4.20
C TYR A 80 11.05 -22.19 5.56
N ASN A 81 10.34 -23.32 5.56
CA ASN A 81 9.70 -23.88 6.75
C ASN A 81 8.82 -22.84 7.45
N ASN A 82 9.23 -22.46 8.67
CA ASN A 82 8.51 -21.53 9.53
C ASN A 82 9.04 -20.09 9.41
N VAL A 83 10.02 -19.83 8.55
CA VAL A 83 10.70 -18.55 8.39
C VAL A 83 10.33 -17.90 7.07
N GLU A 84 10.09 -16.59 7.10
CA GLU A 84 9.77 -15.75 5.95
C GLU A 84 10.70 -14.52 5.94
N LEU A 85 11.40 -14.27 4.85
CA LEU A 85 12.10 -13.03 4.55
C LEU A 85 11.31 -12.28 3.49
N GLY A 86 10.98 -11.01 3.74
CA GLY A 86 10.21 -10.19 2.79
C GLY A 86 10.86 -8.84 2.56
N THR A 87 10.94 -8.43 1.28
CA THR A 87 11.34 -7.08 0.88
C THR A 87 10.35 -6.49 -0.12
N GLU A 88 10.06 -5.20 0.02
CA GLU A 88 9.19 -4.49 -0.90
C GLU A 88 9.78 -3.13 -1.25
N PHE A 89 9.89 -2.84 -2.54
CA PHE A 89 10.23 -1.51 -3.05
C PHE A 89 8.99 -0.80 -3.56
N ILE A 90 8.97 0.52 -3.40
CA ILE A 90 7.91 1.39 -3.90
C ILE A 90 8.51 2.51 -4.76
N ASP A 91 7.85 2.83 -5.86
CA ASP A 91 8.08 4.05 -6.61
C ASP A 91 6.74 4.76 -6.82
N SER A 92 6.57 5.92 -6.20
CA SER A 92 5.37 6.76 -6.25
C SER A 92 5.72 8.13 -6.79
N ARG A 93 5.19 8.45 -7.98
CA ARG A 93 5.45 9.69 -8.71
C ARG A 93 4.16 10.35 -9.13
N ILE A 94 4.23 11.63 -9.46
CA ILE A 94 3.14 12.35 -10.10
C ILE A 94 3.66 13.07 -11.36
N THR A 95 2.75 13.37 -12.28
CA THR A 95 2.97 14.22 -13.46
C THR A 95 1.71 15.05 -13.72
N LEU A 96 1.77 15.97 -14.69
CA LEU A 96 0.75 16.98 -15.00
C LEU A 96 0.45 17.95 -13.85
N GLU A 97 1.31 18.00 -12.84
CA GLU A 97 1.16 18.93 -11.72
C GLU A 97 1.30 20.39 -12.17
N GLY A 98 0.41 21.24 -11.69
CA GLY A 98 0.47 22.69 -11.88
C GLY A 98 1.26 23.42 -10.80
N SER A 99 1.27 24.76 -10.89
CA SER A 99 1.76 25.62 -9.81
C SER A 99 0.94 25.48 -8.52
N ASN A 100 -0.35 25.13 -8.64
CA ASN A 100 -1.28 25.01 -7.52
C ASN A 100 -1.24 23.65 -6.81
N THR A 101 -0.54 22.65 -7.38
CA THR A 101 -0.52 21.30 -6.84
C THR A 101 0.16 21.22 -5.48
N PRO A 102 -0.53 20.71 -4.44
CA PRO A 102 0.04 20.59 -3.10
C PRO A 102 1.05 19.45 -3.03
N MET A 103 2.32 19.75 -3.28
CA MET A 103 3.41 18.79 -3.15
C MET A 103 3.54 18.30 -1.71
N SER A 104 3.50 16.98 -1.52
CA SER A 104 3.71 16.34 -0.22
C SER A 104 4.17 14.89 -0.37
N THR A 105 4.73 14.37 0.72
CA THR A 105 5.09 12.96 0.89
C THR A 105 3.88 12.01 0.92
N SER A 106 2.65 12.52 0.77
CA SER A 106 1.46 11.68 0.59
C SER A 106 1.22 11.30 -0.88
N LEU A 107 1.81 12.06 -1.80
CA LEU A 107 1.72 11.92 -3.25
C LEU A 107 2.98 11.30 -3.86
N ILE A 108 4.15 11.62 -3.29
CA ILE A 108 5.46 11.28 -3.87
C ILE A 108 6.29 10.50 -2.85
N ASN A 109 6.82 9.36 -3.27
CA ASN A 109 7.89 8.60 -2.62
C ASN A 109 8.68 7.86 -3.71
N GLN A 110 9.78 8.43 -4.17
CA GLN A 110 10.46 7.88 -5.34
C GLN A 110 11.44 6.79 -4.90
N THR A 111 11.34 5.61 -5.52
CA THR A 111 12.33 4.52 -5.43
C THR A 111 12.86 4.27 -4.01
N ASP A 112 11.99 3.76 -3.14
CA ASP A 112 12.28 3.60 -1.71
C ASP A 112 11.98 2.17 -1.21
N LEU A 113 12.62 1.79 -0.10
CA LEU A 113 12.45 0.50 0.56
C LEU A 113 11.25 0.55 1.52
N LEU A 114 10.11 0.06 1.04
CA LEU A 114 8.86 0.05 1.78
C LEU A 114 8.85 -1.00 2.91
N GLN A 115 9.33 -2.21 2.62
CA GLN A 115 9.42 -3.30 3.60
C GLN A 115 10.76 -4.03 3.50
N ALA A 116 11.29 -4.45 4.64
CA ALA A 116 12.42 -5.36 4.78
C ALA A 116 12.33 -6.02 6.15
N TYR A 117 11.92 -7.28 6.21
CA TYR A 117 11.61 -7.95 7.47
C TYR A 117 11.98 -9.43 7.46
N LEU A 118 12.23 -9.94 8.66
CA LEU A 118 12.25 -11.35 8.99
C LEU A 118 10.99 -11.69 9.79
N ALA A 119 10.33 -12.80 9.47
CA ALA A 119 9.22 -13.32 10.23
C ALA A 119 9.40 -14.80 10.52
N TRP A 120 8.86 -15.22 11.66
CA TRP A 120 8.74 -16.63 12.03
C TRP A 120 7.32 -16.93 12.47
N GLN A 121 6.82 -18.12 12.14
CA GLN A 121 5.48 -18.55 12.54
C GLN A 121 5.43 -20.02 12.95
N SER A 122 4.64 -20.32 13.98
CA SER A 122 4.26 -21.68 14.36
C SER A 122 2.75 -21.80 14.38
N SER A 123 2.23 -22.89 13.83
CA SER A 123 0.81 -23.24 13.93
C SER A 123 0.44 -23.96 15.23
N ASP A 124 1.44 -24.42 15.98
CA ASP A 124 1.27 -25.21 17.19
C ASP A 124 2.43 -24.96 18.17
N LEU A 125 2.43 -23.77 18.76
CA LEU A 125 3.42 -23.38 19.74
C LEU A 125 3.26 -24.23 21.00
N PHE A 126 4.33 -24.91 21.41
CA PHE A 126 4.36 -25.81 22.58
C PHE A 126 3.32 -26.96 22.53
N ASN A 127 2.93 -27.43 21.34
CA ASN A 127 1.95 -28.51 21.17
C ASN A 127 0.59 -28.21 21.85
N SER A 128 0.20 -26.93 21.90
CA SER A 128 -1.01 -26.45 22.59
C SER A 128 -2.15 -26.09 21.62
N GLY A 129 -1.94 -26.17 20.31
CA GLY A 129 -2.79 -25.63 19.26
C GLY A 129 -2.71 -24.10 19.11
N LEU A 130 -1.79 -23.44 19.84
CA LEU A 130 -1.58 -22.00 19.80
C LEU A 130 -0.81 -21.59 18.55
N LYS A 131 -1.42 -20.75 17.70
CA LYS A 131 -0.73 -20.17 16.54
C LYS A 131 -0.01 -18.91 16.97
N PHE A 132 1.27 -18.79 16.62
CA PHE A 132 2.12 -17.65 16.89
C PHE A 132 2.82 -17.17 15.63
N LYS A 133 2.88 -15.86 15.40
CA LYS A 133 3.73 -15.23 14.38
C LYS A 133 4.44 -14.04 14.99
N ILE A 134 5.71 -13.89 14.66
CA ILE A 134 6.55 -12.74 15.00
C ILE A 134 7.13 -12.18 13.71
N LYS A 135 7.18 -10.86 13.59
CA LYS A 135 7.74 -10.14 12.47
C LYS A 135 8.59 -8.98 12.98
N VAL A 136 9.84 -8.92 12.54
CA VAL A 136 10.84 -7.94 12.95
C VAL A 136 11.43 -7.25 11.72
N GLY A 137 11.59 -5.94 11.81
CA GLY A 137 12.17 -5.10 10.75
C GLY A 137 11.18 -4.08 10.22
N ARG A 138 11.45 -3.56 9.02
CA ARG A 138 10.61 -2.56 8.36
C ARG A 138 9.42 -3.24 7.68
N GLN A 139 8.22 -2.79 8.01
CA GLN A 139 6.98 -3.46 7.65
C GLN A 139 5.82 -2.49 7.45
N THR A 140 4.86 -2.92 6.63
CA THR A 140 3.54 -2.30 6.56
C THR A 140 2.57 -3.03 7.47
N MET A 141 1.63 -2.32 8.07
CA MET A 141 0.72 -2.86 9.07
C MET A 141 -0.73 -2.47 8.77
N ASP A 142 -1.64 -3.41 9.03
CA ASP A 142 -3.09 -3.24 8.99
C ASP A 142 -3.66 -3.83 10.29
N VAL A 143 -4.17 -3.00 11.20
CA VAL A 143 -4.65 -3.43 12.54
C VAL A 143 -6.16 -3.26 12.64
N GLY A 144 -6.85 -4.33 13.08
CA GLY A 144 -8.31 -4.38 13.24
C GLY A 144 -9.06 -3.99 11.97
N SER A 145 -10.13 -3.20 12.14
CA SER A 145 -10.87 -2.54 11.05
C SER A 145 -10.08 -1.53 10.22
N ARG A 146 -8.77 -1.38 10.45
CA ARG A 146 -7.87 -0.44 9.75
C ARG A 146 -8.18 1.04 10.04
N ARG A 147 -8.92 1.31 11.12
CA ARG A 147 -9.19 2.69 11.59
C ARG A 147 -8.00 3.29 12.34
N LEU A 148 -7.18 2.45 12.98
CA LEU A 148 -6.02 2.89 13.78
C LEU A 148 -4.72 2.88 12.97
N ILE A 149 -4.38 1.73 12.40
CA ILE A 149 -3.18 1.55 11.58
C ILE A 149 -3.60 0.83 10.30
N ALA A 150 -3.27 1.45 9.17
CA ALA A 150 -3.62 0.93 7.87
C ALA A 150 -2.51 1.17 6.85
N ARG A 151 -2.28 0.16 6.02
CA ARG A 151 -1.65 0.30 4.71
C ARG A 151 -2.60 1.12 3.83
N ASN A 152 -2.27 2.37 3.59
CA ASN A 152 -3.16 3.31 2.93
C ASN A 152 -3.53 2.84 1.51
N ARG A 153 -4.83 2.81 1.20
CA ARG A 153 -5.31 2.46 -0.15
C ARG A 153 -5.45 3.69 -1.04
N PHE A 154 -6.02 4.77 -0.51
CA PHE A 154 -6.31 5.96 -1.31
C PHE A 154 -5.07 6.79 -1.63
N ARG A 155 -4.19 7.05 -0.65
CA ARG A 155 -2.93 7.78 -0.85
C ARG A 155 -2.06 7.16 -1.94
N ASN A 156 -1.22 7.97 -2.59
CA ASN A 156 -0.27 7.46 -3.56
C ASN A 156 0.89 6.74 -2.89
N THR A 157 1.32 7.19 -1.73
CA THR A 157 2.34 6.51 -0.91
C THR A 157 1.74 5.59 0.15
N ILE A 158 2.55 4.70 0.74
CA ILE A 158 2.15 3.78 1.81
C ILE A 158 2.93 4.09 3.09
N ASN A 159 2.28 4.05 4.26
CA ASN A 159 2.97 4.15 5.54
C ASN A 159 3.63 2.81 5.93
N ASN A 160 4.82 2.89 6.48
CA ASN A 160 5.60 1.77 7.01
C ASN A 160 6.19 2.12 8.39
N PHE A 161 6.58 1.06 9.10
CA PHE A 161 7.05 1.11 10.48
C PHE A 161 8.19 0.11 10.64
N THR A 162 9.17 0.42 11.48
CA THR A 162 10.30 -0.49 11.78
C THR A 162 10.24 -0.94 13.23
N GLY A 163 10.18 -2.24 13.47
CA GLY A 163 10.16 -2.78 14.83
C GLY A 163 9.59 -4.18 14.91
N LEU A 164 8.96 -4.49 16.04
CA LEU A 164 8.42 -5.81 16.40
C LEU A 164 6.90 -5.82 16.28
N ASP A 165 6.37 -6.86 15.64
CA ASP A 165 4.94 -7.16 15.56
C ASP A 165 4.72 -8.65 15.83
N THR A 166 3.80 -8.98 16.72
CA THR A 166 3.51 -10.34 17.15
C THR A 166 2.02 -10.60 17.11
N THR A 167 1.64 -11.81 16.70
CA THR A 167 0.25 -12.26 16.73
C THR A 167 0.16 -13.64 17.36
N LEU A 168 -0.78 -13.80 18.27
CA LEU A 168 -1.20 -15.04 18.88
C LEU A 168 -2.66 -15.31 18.52
N SER A 169 -3.01 -16.56 18.29
CA SER A 169 -4.41 -16.93 18.11
C SER A 169 -4.65 -18.39 18.43
N GLN A 170 -5.81 -18.69 19.00
CA GLN A 170 -6.26 -20.04 19.26
C GLN A 170 -7.79 -20.05 19.22
N GLY A 171 -8.39 -20.97 18.46
CA GLY A 171 -9.83 -21.05 18.31
C GLY A 171 -10.44 -19.74 17.79
N THR A 172 -11.25 -19.07 18.62
CA THR A 172 -12.03 -17.88 18.26
C THR A 172 -11.36 -16.55 18.58
N TRP A 173 -10.24 -16.54 19.29
CA TRP A 173 -9.56 -15.31 19.68
C TRP A 173 -8.27 -15.06 18.89
N HIS A 174 -7.95 -13.78 18.72
CA HIS A 174 -6.74 -13.28 18.08
C HIS A 174 -6.20 -12.09 18.87
N TRP A 175 -4.93 -12.14 19.23
CA TRP A 175 -4.25 -11.11 20.00
C TRP A 175 -3.00 -10.66 19.26
N ARG A 176 -2.86 -9.36 19.03
CA ARG A 176 -1.71 -8.77 18.37
C ARG A 176 -1.06 -7.73 19.26
N ASN A 177 0.26 -7.71 19.30
CA ASN A 177 1.04 -6.71 20.02
C ASN A 177 2.17 -6.20 19.13
N PHE A 178 2.43 -4.91 19.18
CA PHE A 178 3.50 -4.30 18.40
C PHE A 178 4.17 -3.16 19.15
N VAL A 179 5.46 -2.97 18.86
CA VAL A 179 6.26 -1.81 19.27
C VAL A 179 7.14 -1.45 18.08
N VAL A 180 6.86 -0.31 17.46
CA VAL A 180 7.46 0.07 16.18
C VAL A 180 7.78 1.56 16.14
N LEU A 181 8.79 1.92 15.35
CA LEU A 181 9.14 3.29 15.01
C LEU A 181 8.43 3.66 13.70
N PRO A 182 7.70 4.78 13.62
CA PRO A 182 7.25 5.31 12.35
C PRO A 182 8.44 5.67 11.47
N VAL A 183 8.37 5.29 10.19
CA VAL A 183 9.38 5.67 9.20
C VAL A 183 8.97 7.01 8.56
N SER A 184 9.89 7.96 8.56
CA SER A 184 9.71 9.29 7.99
C SER A 184 10.08 9.28 6.52
N ARG A 185 9.16 9.79 5.70
CA ARG A 185 9.38 9.90 4.27
C ARG A 185 10.28 11.06 3.89
N LEU A 186 11.30 10.80 3.07
CA LEU A 186 12.25 11.80 2.64
C LEU A 186 12.34 11.88 1.10
N PRO A 187 12.66 13.06 0.52
CA PRO A 187 12.69 14.35 1.20
C PRO A 187 11.26 14.82 1.55
N ASN A 188 11.11 15.59 2.63
CA ASN A 188 9.80 16.05 3.11
C ASN A 188 9.50 17.54 2.82
N ASN A 189 10.41 18.24 2.13
CA ASN A 189 10.23 19.64 1.76
C ASN A 189 9.72 19.77 0.31
N LYS A 190 8.86 20.76 0.07
CA LYS A 190 8.17 20.96 -1.22
C LYS A 190 9.13 21.19 -2.39
N ALA A 191 10.21 21.94 -2.17
CA ALA A 191 11.17 22.28 -3.22
C ALA A 191 11.88 21.03 -3.75
N SER A 192 12.38 20.18 -2.84
CA SER A 192 13.05 18.93 -3.20
C SER A 192 12.09 17.93 -3.86
N LEU A 193 10.85 17.86 -3.38
CA LEU A 193 9.82 17.02 -4.00
C LEU A 193 9.50 17.47 -5.43
N ARG A 194 9.42 18.78 -5.68
CA ARG A 194 9.17 19.36 -7.00
C ARG A 194 10.36 19.22 -7.94
N SER A 195 11.59 19.27 -7.43
CA SER A 195 12.80 19.00 -8.24
C SER A 195 13.05 17.51 -8.50
N GLY A 196 12.18 16.62 -8.02
CA GLY A 196 12.32 15.17 -8.18
C GLY A 196 13.52 14.57 -7.43
N ARG A 197 14.00 15.22 -6.36
CA ARG A 197 15.09 14.68 -5.55
C ARG A 197 14.64 13.41 -4.85
N THR A 198 15.50 12.40 -4.86
CA THR A 198 15.28 11.12 -4.17
C THR A 198 16.16 11.02 -2.94
N GLU A 199 15.60 10.51 -1.84
CA GLU A 199 16.26 10.24 -0.58
C GLU A 199 15.58 9.03 0.06
N PHE A 200 16.32 8.13 0.68
CA PHE A 200 15.73 6.96 1.33
C PHE A 200 15.00 7.34 2.61
N ASP A 201 13.88 6.69 2.86
CA ASP A 201 13.08 6.91 4.07
C ASP A 201 13.84 6.43 5.32
N GLN A 202 13.74 7.20 6.41
CA GLN A 202 14.49 6.99 7.66
C GLN A 202 13.58 6.76 8.86
N GLU A 203 13.98 5.88 9.78
CA GLU A 203 13.32 5.66 11.06
C GLU A 203 13.31 6.94 11.92
N ASN A 204 12.16 7.24 12.51
CA ASN A 204 12.06 8.31 13.50
C ASN A 204 12.22 7.75 14.92
N PHE A 205 13.40 7.93 15.50
CA PHE A 205 13.73 7.41 16.84
C PHE A 205 13.12 8.24 17.99
N GLU A 206 12.60 9.42 17.72
CA GLU A 206 11.94 10.29 18.71
C GLU A 206 10.51 9.85 19.02
N ARG A 207 9.95 8.93 18.20
CA ARG A 207 8.56 8.49 18.31
C ARG A 207 8.49 6.98 18.31
N ILE A 208 7.86 6.44 19.34
CA ILE A 208 7.51 5.03 19.42
C ILE A 208 6.00 4.91 19.24
N LEU A 209 5.59 3.89 18.50
CA LEU A 209 4.20 3.47 18.38
C LEU A 209 4.08 2.06 18.96
N ALA A 210 3.49 1.97 20.14
CA ALA A 210 3.18 0.70 20.78
C ALA A 210 1.67 0.47 20.86
N GLY A 211 1.25 -0.78 20.78
CA GLY A 211 -0.16 -1.12 20.93
C GLY A 211 -0.43 -2.60 21.06
N THR A 212 -1.59 -2.89 21.63
CA THR A 212 -2.16 -4.22 21.79
C THR A 212 -3.56 -4.22 21.19
N PHE A 213 -3.94 -5.33 20.57
CA PHE A 213 -5.24 -5.50 19.92
C PHE A 213 -5.76 -6.92 20.15
N LEU A 214 -6.90 -7.03 20.82
CA LEU A 214 -7.60 -8.30 21.03
C LEU A 214 -8.90 -8.31 20.22
N SER A 215 -9.12 -9.40 19.50
CA SER A 215 -10.35 -9.68 18.77
C SER A 215 -10.87 -11.07 19.14
N ILE A 216 -12.16 -11.16 19.43
CA ILE A 216 -12.86 -12.41 19.73
C ILE A 216 -14.02 -12.54 18.76
N LYS A 217 -14.08 -13.69 18.06
CA LYS A 217 -15.16 -14.05 17.15
C LYS A 217 -16.21 -14.91 17.87
N ASN A 218 -17.41 -14.97 17.28
CA ASN A 218 -18.53 -15.80 17.75
C ASN A 218 -19.01 -15.43 19.16
N LEU A 219 -19.05 -14.13 19.46
CA LEU A 219 -19.83 -13.64 20.60
C LEU A 219 -21.33 -13.88 20.35
N PRO A 220 -22.19 -13.82 21.38
CA PRO A 220 -23.63 -13.92 21.21
C PRO A 220 -24.13 -13.04 20.05
N LEU A 221 -25.09 -13.54 19.26
CA LEU A 221 -25.62 -12.88 18.05
C LEU A 221 -24.61 -12.75 16.88
N ASN A 222 -23.60 -13.63 16.79
CA ASN A 222 -22.56 -13.59 15.74
C ASN A 222 -21.78 -12.27 15.68
N SER A 223 -21.58 -11.62 16.82
CA SER A 223 -20.89 -10.33 16.92
C SER A 223 -19.35 -10.49 17.02
N ILE A 224 -18.62 -9.43 16.66
CA ILE A 224 -17.16 -9.32 16.82
C ILE A 224 -16.87 -8.14 17.76
N ALA A 225 -16.06 -8.37 18.80
CA ALA A 225 -15.52 -7.30 19.63
C ALA A 225 -14.05 -7.05 19.28
N GLU A 226 -13.68 -5.78 19.17
CA GLU A 226 -12.31 -5.31 18.95
C GLU A 226 -11.95 -4.31 20.05
N GLN A 227 -10.90 -4.58 20.82
CA GLN A 227 -10.35 -3.62 21.78
C GLN A 227 -8.88 -3.39 21.45
N GLY A 228 -8.50 -2.13 21.28
CA GLY A 228 -7.11 -1.73 21.06
C GLY A 228 -6.75 -0.56 21.96
N ASN A 229 -5.56 -0.60 22.55
CA ASN A 229 -4.99 0.51 23.31
C ASN A 229 -3.64 0.91 22.70
N ARG A 230 -3.35 2.21 22.68
CA ARG A 230 -2.10 2.78 22.16
C ARG A 230 -1.42 3.57 23.27
N ILE A 231 -0.10 3.39 23.40
CA ILE A 231 0.76 4.18 24.29
C ILE A 231 1.69 5.01 23.41
#